data_AF-A0A2S7SZ28-F1
#
_entry.id   AF-A0A2S7SZ28-F1
#
_cell.length_a   1.000
_cell.length_b   1.000
_cell.length_c   1.000
_cell.angle_alpha   90.00
_cell.angle_beta   90.00
_cell.angle_gamma   90.00
#
_symmetry.space_group_name_H-M   'P 1'
#
loop_
_entity.id
_entity.type
_entity.pdbx_description
1 polymer ?
#
loop_
_entity_poly.entity_id
_entity_poly.type
_entity_poly.pdbx_seq_one_letter_code
_entity_poly.pdbx_strand_id
1 'polypeptide(L)'
;MILGEESITALMHHIYGYQAAPGSKEVNDELNPNFNGFHDFAAAYYGRSSSSRGCKNIILSAHFGQEKEAFVAFFELLDLFKNGYQLSVSKEVLFKLIETLMLDKNEALQLNEEDNNALYVTLKMLPVSLKDPDSMADYDWILNRLKELGADNVAFTNLIAGLEEKAAVRRL
;
A
#
# COMPACT_ATOMS: atom_id res chain seq x y z
N MET A 1 -34.07 -10.80 -0.98
CA MET A 1 -33.92 -9.51 -1.68
C MET A 1 -32.59 -8.93 -1.26
N ILE A 2 -31.54 -9.13 -2.06
CA ILE A 2 -30.17 -8.67 -1.77
C ILE A 2 -30.01 -7.38 -2.58
N LEU A 3 -30.11 -6.24 -1.92
CA LEU A 3 -29.97 -4.93 -2.55
C LEU A 3 -28.49 -4.60 -2.68
N GLY A 4 -27.95 -4.72 -3.90
CA GLY A 4 -26.64 -4.19 -4.31
C GLY A 4 -25.52 -5.23 -4.26
N GLU A 5 -24.83 -5.41 -5.39
CA GLU A 5 -23.53 -6.08 -5.40
C GLU A 5 -22.50 -5.20 -4.67
N GLU A 6 -21.63 -5.83 -3.88
CA GLU A 6 -20.49 -5.18 -3.23
C GLU A 6 -19.49 -4.73 -4.31
N SER A 7 -19.60 -3.46 -4.72
CA SER A 7 -18.82 -2.87 -5.80
C SER A 7 -18.28 -1.51 -5.40
N ILE A 8 -16.95 -1.39 -5.44
CA ILE A 8 -16.27 -0.11 -5.28
C ILE A 8 -16.65 0.85 -6.41
N THR A 9 -16.92 0.34 -7.62
CA THR A 9 -17.41 1.17 -8.71
C THR A 9 -18.77 1.79 -8.39
N ALA A 10 -19.73 1.01 -7.90
CA ALA A 10 -21.03 1.53 -7.48
C ALA A 10 -20.91 2.54 -6.32
N LEU A 11 -20.09 2.22 -5.31
CA LEU A 11 -19.82 3.09 -4.17
C LEU A 11 -19.25 4.45 -4.61
N MET A 12 -18.24 4.44 -5.48
CA MET A 12 -17.56 5.66 -5.91
C MET A 12 -18.45 6.52 -6.81
N HIS A 13 -19.30 5.92 -7.64
CA HIS A 13 -20.33 6.67 -8.37
C HIS A 13 -21.33 7.33 -7.42
N HIS A 14 -21.72 6.66 -6.33
CA HIS A 14 -22.60 7.24 -5.34
C HIS A 14 -21.95 8.43 -4.61
N ILE A 15 -20.71 8.27 -4.15
CA ILE A 15 -19.94 9.34 -3.47
C ILE A 15 -19.75 10.54 -4.40
N TYR A 16 -19.27 10.31 -5.63
CA TYR A 16 -19.06 11.39 -6.59
C TYR A 16 -20.37 12.04 -7.03
N GLY A 17 -21.45 11.26 -7.18
CA GLY A 17 -22.78 11.79 -7.47
C GLY A 17 -23.29 12.69 -6.34
N TYR A 18 -23.06 12.31 -5.08
CA TYR A 18 -23.38 13.12 -3.92
C TYR A 18 -22.54 14.41 -3.88
N GLN A 19 -21.23 14.32 -4.09
CA GLN A 19 -20.32 15.47 -4.12
C GLN A 19 -20.59 16.43 -5.29
N ALA A 20 -21.03 15.90 -6.44
CA ALA A 20 -21.32 16.67 -7.64
C ALA A 20 -22.74 17.24 -7.65
N ALA A 21 -23.62 16.81 -6.75
CA ALA A 21 -24.95 17.39 -6.61
C ALA A 21 -24.80 18.84 -6.11
N PRO A 22 -25.03 19.87 -6.94
CA PRO A 22 -24.99 21.25 -6.47
C PRO A 22 -26.08 21.41 -5.41
N GLY A 23 -25.77 22.14 -4.33
CA GLY A 23 -26.56 22.28 -3.09
C GLY A 23 -28.03 22.68 -3.26
N SER A 24 -28.83 21.78 -3.82
CA SER A 24 -30.27 21.89 -3.89
C SER A 24 -30.83 21.25 -2.62
N LYS A 25 -31.17 22.13 -1.67
CA LYS A 25 -31.75 21.87 -0.34
C LYS A 25 -30.70 21.64 0.72
N GLU A 26 -30.58 22.61 1.65
CA GLU A 26 -30.45 22.43 3.11
C GLU A 26 -29.86 21.11 3.63
N VAL A 27 -28.82 20.57 3.00
CA VAL A 27 -28.10 19.42 3.51
C VAL A 27 -27.19 19.99 4.59
N ASN A 28 -27.46 19.61 5.84
CA ASN A 28 -26.65 20.03 6.97
C ASN A 28 -25.16 19.77 6.66
N ASP A 29 -24.34 20.83 6.60
CA ASP A 29 -22.92 20.75 6.20
C ASP A 29 -22.12 19.77 7.07
N GLU A 30 -22.59 19.51 8.30
CA GLU A 30 -22.06 18.50 9.22
C GLU A 30 -22.13 17.05 8.68
N LEU A 31 -22.98 16.78 7.68
CA LEU A 31 -23.14 15.45 7.07
C LEU A 31 -22.27 15.25 5.83
N ASN A 32 -21.47 16.24 5.43
CA ASN A 32 -20.57 16.09 4.29
C ASN A 32 -19.23 15.47 4.75
N PRO A 33 -18.98 14.16 4.50
CA PRO A 33 -17.72 13.54 4.87
C PRO A 33 -16.55 14.25 4.16
N ASN A 34 -15.63 14.79 4.96
CA ASN A 34 -14.43 15.44 4.43
C ASN A 34 -13.45 14.36 3.92
N PHE A 35 -13.45 14.15 2.60
CA PHE A 35 -12.51 13.26 1.91
C PHE A 35 -11.23 13.99 1.44
N ASN A 36 -10.99 15.22 1.88
CA ASN A 36 -9.79 15.97 1.47
C ASN A 36 -8.53 15.20 1.86
N GLY A 37 -7.66 14.91 0.88
CA GLY A 37 -6.42 14.16 1.09
C GLY A 37 -6.58 12.64 1.17
N PHE A 38 -7.80 12.09 1.23
CA PHE A 38 -8.01 10.63 1.23
C PHE A 38 -7.47 9.98 -0.05
N HIS A 39 -7.64 10.67 -1.17
CA HIS A 39 -7.16 10.24 -2.47
C HIS A 39 -5.63 10.14 -2.54
N ASP A 40 -4.94 11.12 -1.98
CA ASP A 40 -3.47 11.13 -1.91
C ASP A 40 -2.97 10.10 -0.89
N PHE A 41 -3.69 9.92 0.22
CA PHE A 41 -3.43 8.85 1.18
C PHE A 41 -3.54 7.47 0.54
N ALA A 42 -4.62 7.20 -0.22
CA ALA A 42 -4.78 5.92 -0.92
C ALA A 42 -3.69 5.71 -1.98
N ALA A 43 -3.30 6.75 -2.71
CA ALA A 43 -2.18 6.68 -3.65
C ALA A 43 -0.87 6.32 -2.94
N ALA A 44 -0.57 7.00 -1.82
CA ALA A 44 0.60 6.70 -0.99
C ALA A 44 0.56 5.27 -0.42
N TYR A 45 -0.60 4.83 0.08
CA TYR A 45 -0.80 3.49 0.65
C TYR A 45 -0.43 2.36 -0.30
N TYR A 46 -0.73 2.55 -1.59
CA TYR A 46 -0.39 1.59 -2.65
C TYR A 46 0.88 1.96 -3.43
N GLY A 47 1.70 2.89 -2.95
CA GLY A 47 2.97 3.26 -3.58
C GLY A 47 2.83 3.91 -4.96
N ARG A 48 1.68 4.50 -5.29
CA ARG A 48 1.44 5.16 -6.58
C ARG A 48 1.85 6.64 -6.51
N SER A 49 2.60 7.09 -7.53
CA SER A 49 3.13 8.46 -7.62
C SER A 49 2.13 9.52 -8.04
N SER A 50 0.96 9.14 -8.58
CA SER A 50 -0.06 10.11 -8.96
C SER A 50 -1.47 9.63 -8.70
N SER A 51 -2.26 10.58 -8.22
CA SER A 51 -3.68 10.47 -7.95
C SER A 51 -4.51 10.64 -9.24
N SER A 52 -3.88 10.84 -10.41
CA SER A 52 -4.53 11.10 -11.71
C SER A 52 -5.54 10.03 -12.16
N ARG A 53 -5.43 8.79 -11.66
CA ARG A 53 -6.35 7.70 -12.01
C ARG A 53 -7.61 7.65 -11.15
N GLY A 54 -7.72 8.44 -10.08
CA GLY A 54 -8.85 8.37 -9.13
C GLY A 54 -8.72 7.20 -8.14
N CYS A 55 -9.08 7.43 -6.87
CA CYS A 55 -8.90 6.48 -5.75
C CYS A 55 -9.45 5.09 -6.07
N LYS A 56 -10.64 5.04 -6.68
CA LYS A 56 -11.27 3.81 -7.20
C LYS A 56 -10.31 2.93 -8.01
N ASN A 57 -9.67 3.52 -9.02
CA ASN A 57 -8.83 2.76 -9.96
C ASN A 57 -7.52 2.32 -9.30
N ILE A 58 -7.03 3.08 -8.32
CA ILE A 58 -5.88 2.68 -7.52
C ILE A 58 -6.21 1.42 -6.73
N ILE A 59 -7.30 1.44 -5.96
CA ILE A 59 -7.74 0.30 -5.14
C ILE A 59 -8.07 -0.91 -6.03
N LEU A 60 -8.84 -0.74 -7.11
CA LEU A 60 -9.13 -1.82 -8.05
C LEU A 60 -7.86 -2.42 -8.66
N SER A 61 -6.88 -1.59 -9.03
CA SER A 61 -5.63 -2.10 -9.60
C SER A 61 -4.81 -2.91 -8.60
N ALA A 62 -4.87 -2.56 -7.31
CA ALA A 62 -4.19 -3.31 -6.26
C ALA A 62 -4.83 -4.67 -5.99
N HIS A 63 -6.14 -4.78 -6.22
CA HIS A 63 -6.93 -6.00 -6.04
C HIS A 63 -7.26 -6.70 -7.35
N PHE A 64 -6.44 -6.54 -8.40
CA PHE A 64 -6.57 -7.23 -9.68
C PHE A 64 -7.95 -7.10 -10.36
N GLY A 65 -8.66 -6.00 -10.11
CA GLY A 65 -10.01 -5.76 -10.62
C GLY A 65 -11.12 -6.49 -9.87
N GLN A 66 -10.83 -7.12 -8.72
CA GLN A 66 -11.84 -7.76 -7.88
C GLN A 66 -12.66 -6.71 -7.12
N GLU A 67 -13.85 -6.42 -7.63
CA GLU A 67 -14.75 -5.35 -7.12
C GLU A 67 -15.11 -5.53 -5.63
N LYS A 68 -15.40 -6.75 -5.20
CA LYS A 68 -15.78 -7.05 -3.81
C LYS A 68 -14.61 -6.85 -2.84
N GLU A 69 -13.44 -7.37 -3.18
CA GLU A 69 -12.23 -7.19 -2.36
C GLU A 69 -11.83 -5.70 -2.30
N ALA A 70 -11.89 -5.02 -3.43
CA ALA A 70 -11.64 -3.58 -3.52
C ALA A 70 -12.66 -2.76 -2.70
N PHE A 71 -13.92 -3.19 -2.65
CA PHE A 71 -14.96 -2.57 -1.83
C PHE A 71 -14.64 -2.67 -0.35
N VAL A 72 -14.26 -3.85 0.14
CA VAL A 72 -13.84 -4.05 1.54
C VAL A 72 -12.61 -3.20 1.86
N ALA A 73 -11.59 -3.25 1.00
CA ALA A 73 -10.35 -2.50 1.18
C ALA A 73 -10.55 -0.98 1.18
N PHE A 74 -11.57 -0.46 0.49
CA PHE A 74 -11.91 0.96 0.57
C PHE A 74 -12.28 1.38 2.00
N PHE A 75 -13.09 0.59 2.72
CA PHE A 75 -13.49 0.91 4.08
C PHE A 75 -12.32 0.77 5.06
N GLU A 76 -11.48 -0.24 4.89
CA GLU A 76 -10.25 -0.39 5.68
C GLU A 76 -9.33 0.82 5.51
N LEU A 77 -9.11 1.26 4.27
CA LEU A 77 -8.35 2.48 3.97
C LEU A 77 -8.98 3.73 4.57
N LEU A 78 -10.30 3.83 4.51
CA LEU A 78 -11.02 4.97 5.07
C LEU A 78 -10.86 5.03 6.60
N ASP A 79 -10.90 3.89 7.27
CA ASP A 79 -10.69 3.80 8.71
C ASP A 79 -9.23 4.12 9.06
N LEU A 80 -8.25 3.61 8.31
CA LEU A 80 -6.85 3.99 8.48
C LEU A 80 -6.62 5.49 8.30
N PHE A 81 -7.25 6.10 7.28
CA PHE A 81 -7.17 7.53 7.02
C PHE A 81 -7.77 8.35 8.17
N LYS A 82 -8.97 7.98 8.64
CA LYS A 82 -9.64 8.66 9.77
C LYS A 82 -8.88 8.54 11.07
N ASN A 83 -8.19 7.41 11.28
CA ASN A 83 -7.36 7.17 12.45
C ASN A 83 -5.97 7.85 12.35
N GLY A 84 -5.71 8.61 11.28
CA GLY A 84 -4.45 9.33 11.11
C GLY A 84 -3.25 8.40 10.88
N TYR A 85 -3.48 7.20 10.35
CA TYR A 85 -2.41 6.26 10.04
C TYR A 85 -1.40 6.92 9.11
N GLN A 86 -0.16 7.05 9.56
CA GLN A 86 0.94 7.41 8.69
C GLN A 86 1.53 6.12 8.14
N LEU A 87 1.70 6.02 6.81
CA LEU A 87 2.44 4.91 6.24
C LEU A 87 3.78 4.80 6.98
N SER A 88 4.17 3.60 7.43
CA SER A 88 5.50 3.42 7.98
C SER A 88 6.53 3.52 6.85
N VAL A 89 7.71 4.07 7.15
CA VAL A 89 8.84 4.11 6.19
C VAL A 89 9.13 2.68 5.70
N SER A 90 8.98 1.72 6.60
CA SER A 90 9.21 0.31 6.33
C SER A 90 8.30 -0.27 5.26
N LYS A 91 7.02 0.14 5.20
CA LYS A 91 6.13 -0.30 4.11
C LYS A 91 6.68 0.14 2.75
N GLU A 92 7.07 1.40 2.60
CA GLU A 92 7.59 1.91 1.32
C GLU A 92 8.91 1.21 0.94
N VAL A 93 9.79 0.96 1.92
CA VAL A 93 11.05 0.26 1.71
C VAL A 93 10.80 -1.18 1.25
N LEU A 94 9.88 -1.91 1.90
CA LEU A 94 9.57 -3.31 1.56
C LEU A 94 8.95 -3.45 0.16
N PHE A 95 8.04 -2.55 -0.22
CA PHE A 95 7.44 -2.58 -1.56
C PHE A 95 8.49 -2.28 -2.64
N LYS A 96 9.34 -1.26 -2.44
CA LYS A 96 10.44 -0.98 -3.38
C LYS A 96 11.47 -2.10 -3.43
N LEU A 97 11.73 -2.76 -2.31
CA LEU A 97 12.59 -3.94 -2.27
C LEU A 97 12.04 -5.06 -3.15
N ILE A 98 10.73 -5.35 -3.07
CA ILE A 98 10.09 -6.34 -3.96
C ILE A 98 10.17 -5.91 -5.42
N GLU A 99 9.86 -4.65 -5.74
CA GLU A 99 9.97 -4.15 -7.12
C GLU A 99 11.39 -4.32 -7.66
N THR A 100 12.40 -4.00 -6.86
CA THR A 100 13.81 -4.17 -7.22
C THR A 100 14.14 -5.64 -7.45
N LEU A 101 13.70 -6.53 -6.55
CA LEU A 101 13.91 -7.99 -6.66
C LEU A 101 13.19 -8.63 -7.86
N MET A 102 12.07 -8.07 -8.30
CA MET A 102 11.34 -8.57 -9.47
C MET A 102 11.91 -8.05 -10.78
N LEU A 103 12.53 -6.86 -10.79
CA LEU A 103 13.11 -6.23 -11.97
C LEU A 103 14.55 -6.67 -12.22
N ASP A 104 15.37 -6.77 -11.16
CA ASP A 104 16.72 -7.32 -11.23
C ASP A 104 16.68 -8.82 -10.97
N LYS A 105 17.04 -9.62 -11.98
CA LYS A 105 17.11 -11.08 -11.89
C LYS A 105 18.21 -11.54 -10.92
N ASN A 106 18.05 -11.42 -9.59
CA ASN A 106 18.94 -11.95 -8.54
C ASN A 106 20.46 -11.63 -8.60
N GLU A 107 20.97 -11.07 -9.70
CA GLU A 107 22.39 -10.82 -9.95
C GLU A 107 22.92 -9.68 -9.08
N ALA A 108 22.08 -8.70 -8.74
CA ALA A 108 22.45 -7.52 -7.96
C ALA A 108 22.77 -7.82 -6.48
N LEU A 109 22.19 -8.88 -5.90
CA LEU A 109 22.37 -9.21 -4.47
C LEU A 109 23.41 -10.29 -4.21
N GLN A 110 23.92 -10.96 -5.26
CA GLN A 110 24.86 -12.08 -5.17
C GLN A 110 24.50 -13.06 -4.03
N LEU A 111 23.20 -13.37 -3.91
CA LEU A 111 22.71 -14.24 -2.85
C LEU A 111 22.99 -15.68 -3.25
N ASN A 112 24.05 -16.24 -2.68
CA ASN A 112 24.34 -17.66 -2.78
C ASN A 112 23.37 -18.41 -1.85
N GLU A 113 22.62 -19.40 -2.36
CA GLU A 113 21.68 -20.21 -1.55
C GLU A 113 22.36 -20.89 -0.35
N GLU A 114 23.67 -21.16 -0.44
CA GLU A 114 24.45 -21.79 0.63
C GLU A 114 24.82 -20.83 1.77
N ASP A 115 25.07 -19.55 1.48
CA ASP A 115 25.56 -18.58 2.48
C ASP A 115 24.42 -17.79 3.16
N ASN A 116 23.29 -17.59 2.46
CA ASN A 116 22.21 -16.68 2.89
C ASN A 116 20.81 -17.30 2.76
N ASN A 117 20.68 -18.60 3.00
CA ASN A 117 19.44 -19.36 2.80
C ASN A 117 18.22 -18.74 3.52
N ALA A 118 18.38 -18.31 4.78
CA ALA A 118 17.30 -17.72 5.56
C ALA A 118 16.82 -16.37 4.99
N LEU A 119 17.75 -15.51 4.54
CA LEU A 119 17.41 -14.25 3.88
C LEU A 119 16.69 -14.51 2.55
N TYR A 120 17.22 -15.43 1.75
CA TYR A 120 16.66 -15.79 0.45
C TYR A 120 15.24 -16.36 0.55
N VAL A 121 14.99 -17.29 1.48
CA VAL A 121 13.65 -17.82 1.76
C VAL A 121 12.71 -16.71 2.21
N THR A 122 13.16 -15.83 3.11
CA THR A 122 12.33 -14.71 3.62
C THR A 122 11.97 -13.73 2.51
N LEU A 123 12.91 -13.39 1.62
CA LEU A 123 12.65 -12.53 0.46
C LEU A 123 11.67 -13.16 -0.53
N LYS A 124 11.74 -14.48 -0.76
CA LYS A 124 10.77 -15.20 -1.61
C LYS A 124 9.37 -15.23 -1.01
N MET A 125 9.26 -15.31 0.32
CA MET A 125 7.98 -15.34 1.02
C MET A 125 7.39 -13.94 1.23
N LEU A 126 8.18 -12.89 1.08
CA LEU A 126 7.80 -11.50 1.32
C LEU A 126 6.51 -11.08 0.57
N PRO A 127 6.30 -11.38 -0.72
CA PRO A 127 5.06 -11.02 -1.41
C PRO A 127 3.81 -11.71 -0.85
N VAL A 128 3.97 -12.89 -0.25
CA VAL A 128 2.88 -13.63 0.41
C VAL A 128 2.59 -12.99 1.77
N SER A 129 3.64 -12.69 2.54
CA SER A 129 3.51 -12.06 3.87
C SER A 129 2.92 -10.64 3.82
N LEU A 130 3.10 -9.91 2.72
CA LEU A 130 2.52 -8.57 2.55
C LEU A 130 1.08 -8.57 1.99
N LYS A 131 0.59 -9.73 1.52
CA LYS A 131 -0.78 -9.89 0.98
C LYS A 131 -1.80 -10.26 2.04
N ASP A 132 -1.36 -10.74 3.21
CA ASP A 132 -2.23 -11.11 4.30
C ASP A 132 -2.78 -9.83 4.98
N PRO A 133 -4.09 -9.54 4.87
CA PRO A 133 -4.70 -8.35 5.48
C PRO A 133 -4.94 -8.53 6.99
N ASP A 134 -5.08 -9.77 7.45
CA ASP A 134 -5.32 -10.13 8.86
C ASP A 134 -4.03 -10.11 9.68
N SER A 135 -2.90 -10.32 9.01
CA SER A 135 -1.63 -9.81 9.48
C SER A 135 -1.68 -8.29 9.31
N MET A 136 -1.91 -7.54 10.38
CA MET A 136 -1.26 -6.24 10.50
C MET A 136 0.24 -6.53 10.37
N ALA A 137 0.71 -6.57 9.13
CA ALA A 137 2.09 -6.83 8.81
C ALA A 137 2.83 -5.68 9.45
N ASP A 138 3.44 -5.95 10.59
CA ASP A 138 4.31 -5.02 11.26
C ASP A 138 5.50 -4.86 10.31
N TYR A 139 5.34 -3.93 9.36
CA TYR A 139 6.30 -3.68 8.31
C TYR A 139 7.66 -3.32 8.93
N ASP A 140 7.64 -2.72 10.11
CA ASP A 140 8.84 -2.41 10.88
C ASP A 140 9.49 -3.70 11.39
N TRP A 141 8.71 -4.64 11.96
CA TRP A 141 9.21 -5.96 12.33
C TRP A 141 9.77 -6.74 11.13
N ILE A 142 9.07 -6.77 9.99
CA ILE A 142 9.52 -7.47 8.78
C ILE A 142 10.81 -6.86 8.25
N LEU A 143 10.88 -5.52 8.16
CA LEU A 143 12.07 -4.83 7.70
C LEU A 143 13.25 -5.05 8.65
N ASN A 144 13.02 -4.97 9.96
CA ASN A 144 14.06 -5.23 10.96
C ASN A 144 14.55 -6.68 10.87
N ARG A 145 13.64 -7.64 10.67
CA ARG A 145 14.00 -9.04 10.48
C ARG A 145 14.85 -9.26 9.24
N LEU A 146 14.53 -8.58 8.13
CA LEU A 146 15.32 -8.63 6.92
C LEU A 146 16.71 -8.01 7.11
N LYS A 147 16.81 -6.88 7.83
CA LYS A 147 18.09 -6.25 8.18
C LYS A 147 18.96 -7.18 9.02
N GLU A 148 18.39 -7.87 10.00
CA GLU A 148 19.11 -8.86 10.80
C GLU A 148 19.64 -10.00 9.93
N LEU A 149 18.80 -10.55 9.05
CA LEU A 149 19.17 -11.68 8.19
C LEU A 149 20.18 -11.30 7.09
N GLY A 150 20.23 -10.03 6.70
CA GLY A 150 21.14 -9.53 5.66
C GLY A 150 22.28 -8.67 6.17
N ALA A 151 22.52 -8.62 7.48
CA ALA A 151 23.53 -7.75 8.10
C ALA A 151 24.95 -8.02 7.57
N ASP A 152 25.26 -9.29 7.27
CA ASP A 152 26.56 -9.70 6.73
C ASP A 152 26.66 -9.50 5.21
N ASN A 153 25.56 -9.18 4.54
CA ASN A 153 25.54 -8.91 3.11
C ASN A 153 25.61 -7.39 2.85
N VAL A 154 26.80 -6.93 2.46
CA VAL A 154 27.09 -5.51 2.18
C VAL A 154 26.21 -4.97 1.04
N ALA A 155 25.95 -5.77 0.00
CA ALA A 155 25.11 -5.35 -1.13
C ALA A 155 23.65 -5.14 -0.70
N PHE A 156 23.12 -6.06 0.10
CA PHE A 156 21.78 -5.95 0.68
C PHE A 156 21.66 -4.76 1.63
N THR A 157 22.64 -4.58 2.51
CA THR A 157 22.65 -3.47 3.48
C THR A 157 22.68 -2.11 2.78
N ASN A 158 23.51 -1.96 1.74
CA ASN A 158 23.58 -0.75 0.93
C ASN A 158 22.27 -0.49 0.16
N LEU A 159 21.63 -1.55 -0.35
CA LEU A 159 20.33 -1.45 -1.02
C LEU A 159 19.26 -0.92 -0.06
N ILE A 160 19.13 -1.51 1.13
CA ILE A 160 18.15 -1.09 2.13
C ILE A 160 18.38 0.36 2.54
N ALA A 161 19.63 0.75 2.85
CA ALA A 161 19.95 2.11 3.23
C ALA A 161 19.57 3.14 2.14
N GLY A 162 19.84 2.83 0.87
CA GLY A 162 19.45 3.69 -0.26
C GLY A 162 17.93 3.77 -0.48
N LEU A 163 17.19 2.70 -0.14
CA LEU A 163 15.73 2.72 -0.18
C LEU A 163 15.13 3.55 0.96
N GLU A 164 15.72 3.48 2.15
CA GLU A 164 15.32 4.27 3.33
C GLU A 164 15.55 5.77 3.10
N GLU A 165 16.70 6.16 2.56
CA GLU A 165 17.01 7.55 2.22
C GLU A 165 15.98 8.11 1.21
N LYS A 166 15.66 7.34 0.16
CA LYS A 166 14.66 7.74 -0.84
C LYS A 166 13.24 7.82 -0.27
N ALA A 167 12.89 6.99 0.72
CA ALA A 167 11.60 7.03 1.39
C ALA A 167 11.50 8.22 2.35
N ALA A 168 12.60 8.59 3.01
CA ALA A 168 12.67 9.75 3.91
C ALA A 168 12.54 11.08 3.15
N VAL A 169 13.21 11.23 1.99
CA VAL A 169 13.18 12.47 1.18
C VAL A 169 11.79 12.79 0.63
N ARG A 170 10.93 11.79 0.37
CA ARG A 170 9.56 12.00 -0.14
C ARG A 170 8.56 12.54 0.89
N ARG A 171 8.94 12.63 2.18
CA ARG A 171 8.08 13.13 3.25
C ARG A 171 8.30 14.61 3.60
N LEU A 172 9.36 15.22 3.07
CA LEU A 172 9.69 16.65 3.22
C LEU A 172 9.08 17.46 2.07
#